data_AF-A0A924KL67-F1
#
_entry.id   AF-A0A924KL67-F1
#
_cell.length_a   1.000
_cell.length_b   1.000
_cell.length_c   1.000
_cell.angle_alpha   90.00
_cell.angle_beta   90.00
_cell.angle_gamma   90.00
#
_symmetry.space_group_name_H-M   'P 1'
#
loop_
_entity.id
_entity.type
_entity.pdbx_description
1 polymer ?
#
loop_
_entity_poly.entity_id
_entity_poly.type
_entity_poly.pdbx_seq_one_letter_code
_entity_poly.pdbx_strand_id
1 'polypeptide(L)'
;MLQTILRIPAIKSHSGYSRSTIYLRVKQGLWTRQISLGPRAVGWPSIEIEALNAARISGKSDTQIRELVESLHTKRKLLTEALGL
;
A
#
# COMPACT_ATOMS: atom_id res chain seq x y z
N MET A 1 -6.51 -10.59 12.34
CA MET A 1 -6.58 -9.10 12.28
C MET A 1 -7.58 -8.70 11.21
N LEU A 2 -8.32 -7.61 11.44
CA LEU A 2 -9.30 -7.09 10.47
C LEU A 2 -8.57 -6.39 9.31
N GLN A 3 -9.05 -6.57 8.08
CA GLN A 3 -8.56 -5.85 6.92
C GLN A 3 -9.25 -4.49 6.83
N THR A 4 -8.63 -3.46 7.41
CA THR A 4 -9.15 -2.09 7.38
C THR A 4 -8.57 -1.32 6.20
N ILE A 5 -9.37 -0.46 5.57
CA ILE A 5 -8.89 0.43 4.50
C ILE A 5 -8.57 1.80 5.08
N LEU A 6 -7.30 2.20 5.00
CA LEU A 6 -6.81 3.50 5.45
C LEU A 6 -6.94 4.53 4.35
N ARG A 7 -7.45 5.72 4.69
CA ARG A 7 -7.47 6.88 3.78
C ARG A 7 -6.21 7.72 3.93
N ILE A 8 -5.98 8.64 3.00
CA ILE A 8 -4.80 9.53 2.98
C ILE A 8 -4.44 10.14 4.35
N PRO A 9 -5.38 10.72 5.14
CA PRO A 9 -5.02 11.29 6.43
C PRO A 9 -4.35 10.30 7.38
N ALA A 10 -4.91 9.09 7.49
CA ALA A 10 -4.35 8.03 8.31
C ALA A 10 -2.97 7.60 7.77
N ILE A 11 -2.85 7.38 6.46
CA ILE A 11 -1.58 6.94 5.85
C ILE A 11 -0.46 7.94 6.10
N LYS A 12 -0.75 9.25 6.04
CA LYS A 12 0.24 10.29 6.40
C LYS A 12 0.73 10.11 7.83
N SER A 13 -0.17 9.89 8.78
CA SER A 13 0.19 9.66 10.19
C SER A 13 0.97 8.35 10.38
N HIS A 14 0.58 7.28 9.69
CA HIS A 14 1.23 5.97 9.83
C HIS A 14 2.60 5.89 9.17
N SER A 15 2.81 6.57 8.04
CA SER A 15 4.06 6.47 7.25
C SER A 15 5.01 7.64 7.46
N GLY A 16 4.54 8.74 8.07
CA GLY A 16 5.30 10.00 8.18
C GLY A 16 5.46 10.76 6.86
N TYR A 17 4.98 10.22 5.73
CA TYR A 17 5.09 10.87 4.44
C TYR A 17 3.98 11.88 4.19
N SER A 18 4.34 12.96 3.49
CA SER A 18 3.35 13.89 2.94
C SER A 18 2.51 13.20 1.86
N ARG A 19 1.33 13.77 1.56
CA ARG A 19 0.46 13.26 0.50
C ARG A 19 1.17 13.19 -0.85
N SER A 20 1.91 14.25 -1.23
CA SER A 20 2.64 14.28 -2.51
C SER A 20 3.73 13.23 -2.56
N THR A 21 4.46 13.02 -1.46
CA THR A 21 5.49 11.98 -1.36
C THR A 21 4.90 10.58 -1.52
N ILE A 22 3.72 10.31 -0.93
CA ILE A 22 3.04 9.03 -1.11
C ILE A 22 2.72 8.80 -2.60
N TYR A 23 2.10 9.76 -3.28
CA TYR A 23 1.80 9.61 -4.70
C TYR A 23 3.06 9.53 -5.58
N LEU A 24 4.12 10.25 -5.23
CA LEU A 24 5.42 10.11 -5.90
C LEU A 24 5.97 8.69 -5.75
N ARG A 25 5.93 8.13 -4.54
CA ARG A 25 6.37 6.75 -4.28
C ARG A 25 5.51 5.73 -5.01
N VAL A 26 4.20 5.94 -5.14
CA VAL A 26 3.32 5.12 -5.99
C VAL A 26 3.81 5.14 -7.44
N LYS A 27 4.11 6.33 -7.98
CA LYS A 27 4.66 6.46 -9.36
C LYS A 27 6.02 5.76 -9.52
N GLN A 28 6.85 5.76 -8.47
CA GLN A 28 8.17 5.11 -8.46
C GLN A 28 8.12 3.59 -8.22
N GLY A 29 6.93 3.02 -7.98
CA GLY A 29 6.76 1.61 -7.60
C GLY A 29 7.21 1.30 -6.16
N LEU A 30 7.47 2.33 -5.34
CA LEU A 30 7.92 2.19 -3.95
C LEU A 30 6.77 2.21 -2.94
N TRP A 31 5.54 2.18 -3.44
CA TRP A 31 4.32 2.16 -2.66
C TRP A 31 3.23 1.42 -3.43
N THR A 32 2.29 0.77 -2.72
CA THR A 32 1.21 0.05 -3.38
C THR A 32 0.20 1.02 -4.03
N ARG A 33 -0.47 0.57 -5.09
CA ARG A 33 -1.52 1.36 -5.75
C ARG A 33 -2.77 1.42 -4.86
N GLN A 34 -3.38 2.60 -4.78
CA GLN A 34 -4.63 2.78 -4.06
C GLN A 34 -5.77 1.91 -4.63
N ILE A 35 -6.73 1.60 -3.78
CA ILE A 35 -8.01 0.99 -4.13
C ILE A 35 -9.07 2.09 -4.18
N SER A 36 -9.91 2.06 -5.20
CA SER A 36 -11.07 2.95 -5.29
C SER A 36 -12.15 2.49 -4.33
N LEU A 37 -12.66 3.41 -3.51
CA LEU A 37 -13.81 3.20 -2.62
C LEU A 37 -15.08 3.89 -3.18
N GLY A 38 -14.98 4.44 -4.39
CA GLY A 38 -16.02 5.23 -5.03
C GLY A 38 -15.46 6.49 -5.70
N PRO A 39 -16.32 7.32 -6.30
CA PRO A 39 -15.91 8.43 -7.19
C PRO A 39 -15.01 9.48 -6.52
N ARG A 40 -15.12 9.64 -5.20
CA ARG A 40 -14.42 10.67 -4.42
C ARG A 40 -13.53 10.09 -3.32
N ALA A 41 -13.37 8.78 -3.27
CA ALA A 41 -12.70 8.11 -2.17
C ALA A 41 -11.74 7.04 -2.66
N VAL A 42 -10.51 7.10 -2.14
CA VAL A 42 -9.48 6.08 -2.35
C VAL A 42 -8.86 5.71 -1.01
N GLY A 43 -8.33 4.50 -0.92
CA GLY A 43 -7.68 4.01 0.28
C GLY A 43 -6.69 2.88 0.01
N TRP A 44 -5.98 2.48 1.06
CA TRP A 44 -5.01 1.39 1.03
C TRP A 44 -5.33 0.40 2.15
N PRO A 45 -5.21 -0.91 1.92
CA PRO A 45 -5.32 -1.90 3.00
C PRO A 45 -4.26 -1.64 4.08
N SER A 46 -4.67 -1.63 5.35
CA SER A 46 -3.80 -1.38 6.50
C SER A 46 -2.59 -2.31 6.52
N ILE A 47 -2.81 -3.58 6.17
CA ILE A 47 -1.78 -4.63 6.13
C ILE A 47 -0.67 -4.33 5.11
N GLU A 48 -1.00 -3.71 3.98
CA GLU A 48 0.00 -3.32 2.98
C GLU A 48 0.85 -2.16 3.48
N ILE A 49 0.22 -1.19 4.16
CA ILE A 49 0.93 -0.04 4.73
C ILE A 49 1.87 -0.48 5.85
N GLU A 50 1.41 -1.38 6.71
CA GLU A 50 2.23 -1.96 7.77
C GLU A 50 3.44 -2.71 7.22
N ALA A 51 3.23 -3.56 6.19
CA ALA A 51 4.31 -4.28 5.53
C ALA A 51 5.36 -3.33 4.89
N LEU A 52 4.90 -2.26 4.21
CA LEU A 52 5.80 -1.27 3.61
C LEU A 52 6.59 -0.49 4.67
N ASN A 53 5.93 -0.10 5.76
CA ASN A 53 6.58 0.56 6.88
C ASN A 53 7.63 -0.36 7.53
N ALA A 54 7.30 -1.62 7.79
CA ALA A 54 8.23 -2.61 8.33
C ALA A 54 9.45 -2.82 7.39
N ALA A 55 9.22 -2.87 6.08
CA ALA A 55 10.31 -2.95 5.09
C ALA A 55 11.21 -1.70 5.13
N ARG A 56 10.63 -0.50 5.27
CA ARG A 56 11.41 0.74 5.41
C ARG A 56 12.18 0.81 6.72
N ILE A 57 11.56 0.42 7.84
CA ILE A 57 12.20 0.38 9.16
C ILE A 57 13.36 -0.61 9.18
N SER A 58 13.23 -1.75 8.49
CA SER A 58 14.31 -2.75 8.34
C SER A 58 15.40 -2.35 7.33
N GLY A 59 15.35 -1.15 6.76
CA GLY A 59 16.39 -0.63 5.87
C GLY A 59 16.43 -1.31 4.50
N LYS A 60 15.31 -1.90 4.04
CA LYS A 60 15.23 -2.51 2.70
C LYS A 60 15.56 -1.49 1.61
N SER A 61 16.28 -1.95 0.60
CA SER A 61 16.59 -1.13 -0.56
C SER A 61 15.33 -0.83 -1.38
N ASP A 62 15.40 0.19 -2.22
CA ASP A 62 14.29 0.52 -3.12
C ASP A 62 13.96 -0.62 -4.10
N THR A 63 14.94 -1.45 -4.47
CA THR A 63 14.70 -2.64 -5.31
C THR A 63 13.87 -3.68 -4.55
N GLN A 64 14.25 -4.02 -3.32
CA GLN A 64 13.51 -4.96 -2.48
C GLN A 64 12.09 -4.46 -2.17
N ILE A 65 11.91 -3.15 -2.02
CA ILE A 65 10.59 -2.57 -1.77
C ILE A 65 9.69 -2.66 -3.01
N ARG A 66 10.25 -2.51 -4.23
CA ARG A 66 9.48 -2.75 -5.47
C ARG A 66 9.03 -4.21 -5.55
N GLU A 67 9.92 -5.16 -5.27
CA GLU A 67 9.59 -6.58 -5.23
C GLU A 67 8.47 -6.87 -4.21
N LEU A 68 8.54 -6.27 -3.02
CA LEU A 68 7.49 -6.37 -2.02
C LEU A 68 6.16 -5.79 -2.53
N VAL A 69 6.18 -4.63 -3.19
CA VAL A 69 4.97 -4.01 -3.75
C VAL A 69 4.30 -4.93 -4.78
N GLU A 70 5.08 -5.52 -5.69
CA GLU A 70 4.57 -6.47 -6.69
C GLU A 70 3.99 -7.73 -6.03
N SER A 71 4.65 -8.24 -4.98
CA SER A 71 4.15 -9.36 -4.19
C SER A 71 2.80 -9.03 -3.52
N LEU A 72 2.65 -7.82 -2.97
CA LEU A 72 1.39 -7.37 -2.37
C LEU A 72 0.27 -7.23 -3.40
N HIS A 73 0.56 -6.74 -4.62
CA HIS A 73 -0.44 -6.66 -5.70
C HIS A 73 -0.86 -8.05 -6.18
N THR A 74 0.12 -8.96 -6.31
CA THR A 74 -0.16 -10.36 -6.65
C THR A 74 -1.05 -11.01 -5.60
N LYS A 75 -0.73 -10.82 -4.31
CA LYS A 75 -1.56 -11.31 -3.19
C LYS A 75 -2.99 -10.76 -3.26
N ARG A 76 -3.16 -9.49 -3.62
CA ARG A 76 -4.48 -8.87 -3.81
C ARG A 76 -5.26 -9.58 -4.93
N LYS A 77 -4.62 -9.79 -6.09
CA LYS A 77 -5.23 -10.46 -7.24
C LYS A 77 -5.65 -11.89 -6.90
N LEU A 78 -4.76 -12.64 -6.25
CA LEU A 78 -5.05 -14.00 -5.79
C LEU A 78 -6.19 -14.06 -4.79
N LEU A 79 -6.28 -13.10 -3.86
CA LEU A 79 -7.38 -13.02 -2.90
C LEU A 79 -8.71 -12.77 -3.62
N THR A 80 -8.73 -11.85 -4.59
CA THR A 80 -9.91 -11.58 -5.42
C THR A 80 -10.34 -12.84 -6.18
N GLU A 81 -9.41 -13.51 -6.86
CA GLU A 81 -9.67 -14.76 -7.58
C GLU A 81 -10.19 -15.88 -6.66
N ALA A 82 -9.58 -16.06 -5.48
CA ALA A 82 -9.99 -17.08 -4.51
C ALA A 82 -11.38 -16.83 -3.92
N LEU A 83 -11.81 -15.56 -3.84
CA LEU A 83 -13.14 -15.18 -3.36
C LEU A 83 -14.19 -15.16 -4.49
N GLY A 84 -13.79 -15.43 -5.74
CA GLY A 84 -14.69 -15.44 -6.89
C GLY A 84 -15.28 -14.06 -7.23
N LEU A 85 -14.57 -12.99 -6.87
CA LEU A 85 -14.92 -11.59 -7.17
C LEU A 85 -14.13 -11.09 -8.39
#